data_AF-A0A1I7RH58-F1
#
_entry.id   AF-A0A1I7RH58-F1
#
_cell.length_a   1.000
_cell.length_b   1.000
_cell.length_c   1.000
_cell.angle_alpha   90.00
_cell.angle_beta   90.00
_cell.angle_gamma   90.00
#
_symmetry.space_group_name_H-M   'P 1'
#
loop_
_entity.id
_entity.type
_entity.pdbx_description
1 polymer ?
#
loop_
_entity_poly.entity_id
_entity_poly.type
_entity_poly.pdbx_seq_one_letter_code
_entity_poly.pdbx_strand_id
1 'polypeptide(L)'
;MLYHFEKGWKAAQSFRDLNELFGEGTISESQCREWFARFKSGDTSLQDKPRRGRPSDFDDQALLAAVEDGESLTTRMLADDFNVNQSTIVRRLKKLGNDPEDDHIPAGRLVFDTSQMCMKGAVAS
;
A
#
# COMPACT_ATOMS: atom_id res chain seq x y z
N MET A 1 -15.23 17.72 -7.91
CA MET A 1 -15.64 18.00 -6.51
C MET A 1 -14.80 19.08 -5.85
N LEU A 2 -13.47 18.96 -5.75
CA LEU A 2 -12.63 20.02 -5.15
C LEU A 2 -12.82 21.37 -5.85
N TYR A 3 -12.81 21.37 -7.19
CA TYR A 3 -13.14 22.55 -8.01
C TYR A 3 -14.49 23.19 -7.63
N HIS A 4 -15.54 22.40 -7.50
CA HIS A 4 -16.87 22.88 -7.11
C HIS A 4 -16.89 23.44 -5.68
N PHE A 5 -16.13 22.84 -4.77
CA PHE A 5 -15.97 23.32 -3.40
C PHE A 5 -15.26 24.69 -3.36
N GLU A 6 -14.18 24.87 -4.14
CA GLU A 6 -13.49 26.16 -4.28
C GLU A 6 -14.39 27.24 -4.91
N LYS A 7 -15.30 26.84 -5.80
CA LYS A 7 -16.34 27.71 -6.35
C LYS A 7 -17.49 28.02 -5.38
N GLY A 8 -17.47 27.47 -4.17
CA GLY A 8 -18.50 27.70 -3.14
C GLY A 8 -19.81 26.96 -3.38
N TRP A 9 -19.81 25.91 -4.21
CA TRP A 9 -21.02 25.14 -4.50
C TRP A 9 -21.38 24.23 -3.33
N LYS A 10 -22.66 23.82 -3.27
CA LYS A 10 -23.12 22.81 -2.32
C LYS A 10 -22.82 21.40 -2.83
N ALA A 11 -22.64 20.46 -1.91
CA ALA A 11 -22.43 19.04 -2.24
C ALA A 11 -23.56 18.49 -3.14
N ALA A 12 -24.82 18.82 -2.84
CA ALA A 12 -25.96 18.37 -3.65
C ALA A 12 -25.96 18.93 -5.09
N GLN A 13 -25.49 20.17 -5.29
CA GLN A 13 -25.36 20.77 -6.63
C GLN A 13 -24.25 20.07 -7.42
N SER A 14 -23.11 19.86 -6.76
CA SER A 14 -21.96 19.17 -7.36
C SER A 14 -22.28 17.72 -7.69
N PHE A 15 -23.06 17.03 -6.86
CA PHE A 15 -23.53 15.67 -7.13
C PHE A 15 -24.39 15.60 -8.40
N ARG A 16 -25.34 16.53 -8.57
CA ARG A 16 -26.21 16.57 -9.76
C ARG A 16 -25.40 16.84 -11.02
N ASP A 17 -24.56 17.86 -10.99
CA ASP A 17 -23.68 18.24 -12.10
C ASP A 17 -22.72 17.10 -12.49
N LEU A 18 -22.14 16.41 -11.51
CA LEU A 18 -21.24 15.28 -11.76
C LEU A 18 -21.96 14.07 -12.35
N ASN A 19 -23.17 13.75 -11.87
CA ASN A 19 -23.96 12.65 -12.44
C ASN A 19 -24.54 13.02 -13.81
N GLU A 20 -24.78 14.29 -14.09
CA GLU A 20 -25.18 14.76 -15.42
C GLU A 20 -24.00 14.70 -16.42
N LEU A 21 -22.80 15.11 -15.98
CA LEU A 21 -21.60 15.15 -16.83
C LEU A 21 -21.01 13.77 -17.13
N PHE A 22 -20.99 12.87 -16.13
CA PHE A 22 -20.33 11.56 -16.24
C PHE A 22 -21.31 10.39 -16.38
N GLY A 23 -22.61 10.62 -16.21
CA GLY A 23 -23.65 9.61 -16.28
C GLY A 23 -24.23 9.26 -14.90
N GLU A 24 -25.51 8.89 -14.91
CA GLU A 24 -26.27 8.58 -13.71
C GLU A 24 -25.62 7.41 -12.94
N GLY A 25 -25.38 7.61 -11.64
CA GLY A 25 -24.78 6.60 -10.77
C GLY A 25 -23.25 6.58 -10.74
N THR A 26 -22.57 7.52 -11.40
CA THR A 26 -21.09 7.66 -11.32
C THR A 26 -20.64 7.86 -9.88
N ILE A 27 -21.36 8.67 -9.12
CA ILE A 27 -21.04 8.98 -7.73
C ILE A 27 -22.33 9.01 -6.92
N SER A 28 -22.30 8.45 -5.71
CA SER A 28 -23.40 8.55 -4.75
C SER A 28 -23.40 9.89 -4.01
N GLU A 29 -24.57 10.30 -3.52
CA GLU A 29 -24.69 11.53 -2.75
C GLU A 29 -23.85 11.47 -1.46
N SER A 30 -23.81 10.31 -0.81
CA SER A 30 -23.00 10.05 0.38
C SER A 30 -21.51 10.26 0.12
N GLN A 31 -20.98 9.74 -0.98
CA GLN A 31 -19.58 9.96 -1.37
C GLN A 31 -19.31 11.46 -1.62
N CYS A 32 -20.23 12.16 -2.28
CA CYS A 32 -20.08 13.60 -2.49
C CYS A 32 -20.04 14.37 -1.16
N ARG A 33 -20.93 14.05 -0.22
CA ARG A 33 -20.94 14.67 1.11
C ARG A 33 -19.65 14.37 1.90
N GLU A 34 -19.13 13.15 1.83
CA GLU A 34 -17.86 12.77 2.47
C GLU A 34 -16.68 13.57 1.92
N TRP A 35 -16.55 13.69 0.60
CA TRP A 35 -15.52 14.52 -0.02
C TRP A 35 -15.63 15.99 0.41
N PHE A 36 -16.83 16.55 0.44
CA PHE A 36 -17.05 17.92 0.93
C PHE A 36 -16.74 18.07 2.42
N ALA A 37 -16.96 17.04 3.24
CA ALA A 37 -16.55 17.06 4.65
C ALA A 37 -15.02 17.05 4.79
N ARG A 38 -14.31 16.27 3.96
CA ARG A 38 -12.84 16.25 3.92
C ARG A 38 -12.26 17.61 3.51
N PHE A 39 -12.81 18.23 2.47
CA PHE A 39 -12.37 19.56 2.04
C PHE A 39 -12.61 20.63 3.10
N LYS A 40 -13.72 20.55 3.85
CA LYS A 40 -13.96 21.43 5.01
C LYS A 40 -12.97 21.23 6.15
N SER A 41 -12.43 20.03 6.32
CA SER A 41 -11.36 19.77 7.30
C SER A 41 -9.96 20.24 6.85
N GLY A 42 -9.85 20.85 5.66
CA GLY A 42 -8.57 21.30 5.09
C GLY A 42 -7.77 20.19 4.42
N ASP A 43 -8.31 18.97 4.31
CA ASP A 43 -7.70 17.87 3.55
C ASP A 43 -8.13 17.99 2.07
N THR A 44 -7.31 18.68 1.27
CA THR A 44 -7.47 18.78 -0.18
C THR A 44 -6.78 17.65 -0.94
N SER A 45 -6.20 16.68 -0.24
CA SER A 45 -5.53 15.55 -0.87
C SER A 45 -6.54 14.67 -1.60
N LEU A 46 -6.37 14.56 -2.92
CA LEU A 46 -7.12 13.64 -3.78
C LEU A 46 -6.58 12.21 -3.72
N GLN A 47 -5.46 12.00 -3.02
CA GLN A 47 -4.88 10.66 -2.88
C GLN A 47 -5.73 9.82 -1.92
N ASP A 48 -5.89 8.54 -2.26
CA ASP A 48 -6.50 7.58 -1.37
C ASP A 48 -5.62 7.42 -0.13
N LYS A 49 -6.24 7.26 1.04
CA LYS A 49 -5.49 6.92 2.23
C LYS A 49 -4.89 5.53 2.02
N PRO A 50 -3.72 5.23 2.61
CA PRO A 50 -3.19 3.87 2.57
C PRO A 50 -4.30 2.92 3.05
N ARG A 51 -4.73 2.04 2.15
CA ARG A 51 -5.82 1.11 2.45
C ARG A 51 -5.37 0.25 3.61
N ARG A 52 -6.25 0.05 4.58
CA ARG A 52 -6.03 -1.00 5.60
C ARG A 52 -6.09 -2.34 4.87
N GLY A 53 -4.92 -2.80 4.41
CA GLY A 53 -4.73 -4.19 4.01
C GLY A 53 -4.91 -5.08 5.23
N ARG A 54 -5.15 -6.37 5.00
CA ARG A 54 -5.11 -7.38 6.07
C ARG A 54 -3.69 -7.38 6.66
N PRO A 55 -3.51 -7.10 7.97
CA PRO A 55 -2.24 -7.35 8.63
C PRO A 55 -1.94 -8.83 8.44
N SER A 56 -0.81 -9.13 7.80
CA SER A 56 -0.34 -10.50 7.79
C SER A 56 0.50 -10.70 9.02
N ASP A 57 0.13 -11.69 9.83
CA ASP A 57 0.88 -12.16 11.00
C ASP A 57 2.19 -12.88 10.63
N PHE A 58 2.72 -12.60 9.45
CA PHE A 58 3.93 -13.22 8.95
C PHE A 58 5.09 -12.29 9.24
N ASP A 59 6.10 -12.80 9.93
CA ASP A 59 7.30 -12.06 10.28
C ASP A 59 8.24 -11.99 9.06
N ASP A 60 8.14 -10.89 8.32
CA ASP A 60 8.99 -10.60 7.17
C ASP A 60 10.48 -10.45 7.60
N GLN A 61 10.80 -10.14 8.87
CA GLN A 61 12.18 -10.02 9.37
C GLN A 61 12.82 -11.37 9.66
N ALA A 62 12.08 -12.29 10.29
CA ALA A 62 12.57 -13.64 10.52
C ALA A 62 12.88 -14.37 9.20
N LEU A 63 12.03 -14.19 8.18
CA LEU A 63 12.27 -14.74 6.84
C LEU A 63 13.56 -14.20 6.22
N LEU A 64 13.83 -12.91 6.40
CA LEU A 64 15.04 -12.28 5.89
C LEU A 64 16.30 -12.84 6.57
N ALA A 65 16.28 -12.95 7.90
CA ALA A 65 17.40 -13.52 8.66
C ALA A 65 17.72 -14.95 8.20
N ALA A 66 16.70 -15.78 7.97
CA ALA A 66 16.89 -17.15 7.47
C ALA A 66 17.48 -17.22 6.05
N VAL A 67 17.24 -16.19 5.22
CA VAL A 67 17.85 -16.06 3.89
C VAL A 67 19.29 -15.54 3.98
N GLU A 68 19.57 -14.61 4.89
CA GLU A 68 20.90 -14.03 5.12
C GLU A 68 21.89 -15.02 5.75
N ASP A 69 21.44 -15.80 6.74
CA ASP A 69 22.26 -16.83 7.38
C ASP A 69 22.56 -18.01 6.43
N GLY A 70 21.88 -18.08 5.28
CA GLY A 70 22.12 -19.09 4.26
C GLY A 70 21.69 -20.49 4.68
N GLU A 71 20.95 -20.63 5.80
CA GLU A 71 20.44 -21.91 6.30
C GLU A 71 19.45 -22.56 5.32
N SER A 72 18.84 -21.76 4.43
CA SER A 72 17.77 -22.19 3.55
C SER A 72 18.00 -21.74 2.09
N LEU A 73 18.65 -22.63 1.31
CA LEU A 73 18.99 -22.41 -0.11
C LEU A 73 17.78 -22.42 -1.06
N THR A 74 16.61 -22.88 -0.61
CA THR A 74 15.42 -23.03 -1.45
C THR A 74 14.16 -22.50 -0.78
N THR A 75 13.22 -22.02 -1.59
CA THR A 75 11.91 -21.54 -1.10
C THR A 75 11.08 -22.61 -0.38
N ARG A 76 11.38 -23.89 -0.65
CA ARG A 76 10.72 -25.05 -0.04
C ARG A 76 11.23 -25.32 1.38
N MET A 77 12.52 -25.16 1.64
CA MET A 77 13.06 -25.30 3.00
C MET A 77 12.51 -24.20 3.92
N LEU A 78 12.48 -22.96 3.44
CA LEU A 78 11.82 -21.85 4.15
C LEU A 78 10.33 -22.11 4.39
N ALA A 79 9.63 -22.77 3.47
CA ALA A 79 8.23 -23.11 3.65
C ALA A 79 8.04 -24.07 4.84
N ASP A 80 8.93 -25.06 4.96
CA ASP A 80 8.92 -26.03 6.06
C ASP A 80 9.33 -25.37 7.39
N ASP A 81 10.37 -24.54 7.41
CA ASP A 81 10.86 -23.86 8.62
C ASP A 81 9.83 -22.88 9.20
N PHE A 82 9.14 -22.14 8.33
CA PHE A 82 8.09 -21.20 8.73
C PHE A 82 6.71 -21.87 8.82
N ASN A 83 6.61 -23.17 8.50
CA ASN A 83 5.37 -23.94 8.45
C ASN A 83 4.26 -23.20 7.66
N VAL A 84 4.62 -22.63 6.51
CA VAL A 84 3.71 -21.93 5.60
C VAL A 84 3.79 -22.54 4.20
N ASN A 85 2.79 -22.26 3.38
CA ASN A 85 2.86 -22.68 1.98
C ASN A 85 4.00 -21.98 1.24
N GLN A 86 4.71 -22.70 0.37
CA GLN A 86 5.77 -22.18 -0.49
C GLN A 86 5.35 -20.92 -1.26
N SER A 87 4.12 -20.86 -1.76
CA SER A 87 3.58 -19.68 -2.45
C SER A 87 3.55 -18.42 -1.58
N THR A 88 3.37 -18.57 -0.27
CA THR A 88 3.49 -17.47 0.70
C THR A 88 4.93 -16.98 0.75
N ILE A 89 5.91 -17.87 0.93
CA ILE A 89 7.33 -17.51 0.94
C ILE A 89 7.74 -16.79 -0.34
N VAL A 90 7.37 -17.32 -1.51
CA VAL A 90 7.68 -16.68 -2.81
C VAL A 90 7.08 -15.27 -2.89
N ARG A 91 5.83 -15.09 -2.46
CA ARG A 91 5.19 -13.76 -2.46
C ARG A 91 5.90 -12.79 -1.51
N ARG A 92 6.38 -13.29 -0.37
CA ARG A 92 7.12 -12.48 0.63
C ARG A 92 8.50 -12.10 0.14
N LEU A 93 9.24 -13.04 -0.42
CA LEU A 93 10.55 -12.78 -1.03
C LEU A 93 10.43 -11.74 -2.16
N LYS A 94 9.44 -11.87 -3.05
CA LYS A 94 9.17 -10.87 -4.09
C LYS A 94 8.86 -9.48 -3.53
N LYS A 95 8.10 -9.40 -2.44
CA LYS A 95 7.82 -8.13 -1.74
C LYS A 95 9.10 -7.51 -1.16
N LEU A 96 10.07 -8.34 -0.78
CA LEU A 96 11.37 -7.94 -0.25
C LEU A 96 12.44 -7.71 -1.34
N GLY A 97 12.11 -7.88 -2.63
CA GLY A 97 13.05 -7.69 -3.74
C GLY A 97 13.93 -8.91 -4.06
N ASN A 98 13.62 -10.07 -3.48
CA ASN A 98 14.24 -11.35 -3.79
C ASN A 98 13.33 -12.14 -4.73
N ASP A 99 13.69 -12.20 -6.01
CA ASP A 99 13.02 -13.05 -6.99
C ASP A 99 13.73 -14.42 -7.02
N PRO A 100 13.13 -15.49 -6.48
CA PRO A 100 13.67 -16.82 -6.62
C PRO A 100 13.47 -17.31 -8.06
N GLU A 101 14.55 -17.71 -8.72
CA GLU A 101 14.55 -18.36 -10.04
C GLU A 101 14.59 -19.88 -9.80
N ASP A 102 13.65 -20.64 -10.39
CA ASP A 102 13.59 -22.12 -10.31
C ASP A 102 13.85 -22.68 -8.89
N ASP A 103 13.06 -22.23 -7.91
CA ASP A 103 13.13 -22.63 -6.49
C ASP A 103 14.40 -22.24 -5.71
N HIS A 104 15.43 -21.73 -6.39
CA HIS A 104 16.68 -21.28 -5.79
C HIS A 104 16.64 -19.79 -5.46
N ILE A 105 17.12 -19.44 -4.27
CA ILE A 105 17.26 -18.04 -3.85
C ILE A 105 18.66 -17.59 -4.24
N PRO A 106 18.81 -16.65 -5.20
CA PRO A 106 20.13 -16.19 -5.62
C PRO A 106 20.82 -15.45 -4.47
N ALA A 107 21.89 -16.04 -3.95
CA ALA A 107 22.72 -15.41 -2.93
C ALA A 107 23.37 -14.13 -3.50
N GLY A 108 23.09 -12.98 -2.87
CA GLY A 108 23.82 -11.73 -3.15
C GLY A 108 23.03 -10.56 -3.75
N ARG A 109 21.69 -10.56 -3.74
CA ARG A 109 20.89 -9.38 -4.13
C ARG A 109 20.15 -8.70 -2.97
N LEU A 110 20.69 -8.76 -1.76
CA LEU A 110 20.23 -7.88 -0.68
C LEU A 110 20.91 -6.52 -0.83
N VAL A 111 20.50 -5.74 -1.84
CA VAL A 111 20.69 -4.29 -1.79
C VAL A 111 19.58 -3.73 -0.91
N PHE A 112 19.81 -3.76 0.40
CA PHE A 112 19.08 -2.90 1.31
C PHE A 112 19.46 -1.46 0.99
N ASP A 113 18.68 -0.84 0.12
CA ASP A 113 18.70 0.60 -0.02
C ASP A 113 18.06 1.17 1.25
N THR A 114 18.89 1.42 2.27
CA THR A 114 18.52 2.09 3.53
C THR A 114 17.93 3.50 3.28
N SER A 115 17.90 3.96 2.03
CA SER A 115 17.40 5.26 1.59
C SER A 115 15.86 5.38 1.53
N GLN A 116 15.09 4.32 1.83
CA GLN A 116 13.62 4.42 1.95
C GLN A 116 13.06 4.28 3.38
N MET A 117 13.85 4.60 4.42
CA MET A 117 13.26 5.21 5.62
C MET A 117 13.04 6.70 5.34
N CYS A 118 11.92 7.03 4.70
CA CYS A 118 11.38 8.39 4.72
C CYS A 118 10.93 8.75 6.14
N MET A 119 11.88 9.08 7.02
CA MET A 119 11.61 9.91 8.19
C MET A 119 11.43 11.36 7.70
N LYS A 120 10.21 11.70 7.30
CA LYS A 120 9.81 13.10 7.18
C LYS A 120 9.74 13.72 8.57
N GLY A 121 10.55 14.74 8.82
CA GLY A 121 10.25 15.75 9.83
C GLY A 121 11.43 16.14 10.72
N ALA A 122 12.30 17.01 10.20
CA ALA A 122 13.09 17.91 11.02
C ALA A 122 12.17 18.98 11.67
N VAL A 123 12.46 19.38 12.90
CA VAL A 123 12.69 20.79 13.24
C VAL A 123 13.38 20.86 14.60
N ALA A 124 14.59 21.40 14.57
CA ALA A 124 15.25 22.01 15.70
C ALA A 124 14.71 23.43 15.87
N SER A 125 14.42 23.81 17.11
CA SER A 125 14.76 25.13 17.68
C SER A 125 14.54 25.10 19.19
#